data_AF-A0A8X6GIH9-F1
#
_entry.id   AF-A0A8X6GIH9-F1
#
_cell.length_a   1.000
_cell.length_b   1.000
_cell.length_c   1.000
_cell.angle_alpha   90.00
_cell.angle_beta   90.00
_cell.angle_gamma   90.00
#
_symmetry.space_group_name_H-M   'P 1'
#
loop_
_entity.id
_entity.type
_entity.pdbx_description
1 polymer ?
#
loop_
_entity_poly.entity_id
_entity_poly.type
_entity_poly.pdbx_seq_one_letter_code
_entity_poly.pdbx_strand_id
1 'polypeptide(L)'
;MIEAKRIFIFRFSDDIELMTGQRPNCYWLFCWKYVAPAAMITILTASFVKIATEGSSYEAWDKETATTIRQEWPDWCHFVIAFLILVAALWIPLVAFLEALGIHLLPPEEPSWFPAEELRDFHGLMPHKVTDIEKCLFCMKDDAPEDM
;
A
#
# COMPACT_ATOMS: atom_id res chain seq x y z
N MET A 1 16.29 -0.36 21.20
CA MET A 1 16.38 -1.14 19.94
C MET A 1 15.59 -2.45 20.07
N ILE A 2 14.34 -2.39 20.59
CA ILE A 2 13.49 -3.59 20.82
C ILE A 2 12.04 -3.38 20.31
N GLU A 3 11.51 -2.16 20.12
CA GLU A 3 10.14 -1.93 19.59
C GLU A 3 9.86 -2.20 18.10
N ALA A 4 10.79 -2.75 17.31
CA ALA A 4 10.62 -2.81 15.84
C ALA A 4 9.74 -3.96 15.31
N LYS A 5 8.80 -4.53 16.10
CA LYS A 5 7.99 -5.69 15.68
C LYS A 5 6.47 -5.55 15.85
N ARG A 6 5.93 -4.33 16.02
CA ARG A 6 4.49 -4.13 15.88
C ARG A 6 4.16 -4.09 14.39
N ILE A 7 3.61 -5.20 13.86
CA ILE A 7 3.17 -5.30 12.47
C ILE A 7 2.14 -4.18 12.22
N PHE A 8 2.29 -3.43 11.12
CA PHE A 8 1.44 -2.29 10.75
C PHE A 8 -0.07 -2.55 10.96
N ILE A 9 -0.53 -3.75 10.59
CA ILE A 9 -1.93 -4.16 10.66
C ILE A 9 -2.47 -4.19 12.09
N PHE A 10 -1.64 -4.52 13.09
CA PHE A 10 -2.06 -4.52 14.48
C PHE A 10 -2.32 -3.09 14.96
N ARG A 11 -1.35 -2.19 14.75
CA ARG A 11 -1.50 -0.77 15.10
C ARG A 11 -2.70 -0.15 14.38
N PHE A 12 -2.86 -0.45 13.10
CA PHE A 12 -4.00 0.04 12.32
C PHE A 12 -5.35 -0.50 12.82
N SER A 13 -5.40 -1.76 13.25
CA SER A 13 -6.61 -2.34 13.85
C SER A 13 -6.96 -1.68 15.18
N ASP A 14 -5.96 -1.40 16.02
CA ASP A 14 -6.14 -0.70 17.30
C ASP A 14 -6.58 0.75 17.06
N ASP A 15 -6.01 1.44 16.08
CA ASP A 15 -6.40 2.80 15.69
C ASP A 15 -7.87 2.83 15.23
N ILE A 16 -8.33 1.86 14.43
CA ILE A 16 -9.74 1.76 14.01
C ILE A 16 -10.66 1.47 15.20
N GLU A 17 -10.26 0.55 16.08
CA GLU A 17 -11.02 0.22 17.29
C GLU A 17 -11.20 1.45 18.18
N LEU A 18 -10.17 2.28 18.29
CA LEU A 18 -10.21 3.53 19.04
C LEU A 18 -11.12 4.60 18.39
N MET A 19 -11.16 4.66 17.06
CA MET A 19 -12.01 5.62 16.34
C MET A 19 -13.49 5.20 16.26
N THR A 20 -13.78 3.89 16.25
CA THR A 20 -15.12 3.36 15.97
C THR A 20 -15.75 2.61 17.14
N GLY A 21 -14.98 2.30 18.18
CA GLY A 21 -15.38 1.47 19.32
C GLY A 21 -15.49 -0.03 19.00
N GLN A 22 -15.15 -0.45 17.77
CA GLN A 22 -15.22 -1.85 17.35
C GLN A 22 -13.98 -2.26 16.55
N ARG A 23 -13.40 -3.41 16.89
CA ARG A 23 -12.25 -3.96 16.17
C ARG A 23 -12.68 -4.50 14.79
N PRO A 24 -11.93 -4.23 13.72
CA PRO A 24 -12.17 -4.84 12.41
C PRO A 24 -12.19 -6.36 12.45
N ASN A 25 -13.17 -6.98 11.79
CA ASN A 25 -13.23 -8.44 11.65
C ASN A 25 -12.00 -9.01 10.91
N CYS A 26 -11.62 -10.26 11.22
CA CYS A 26 -10.49 -10.96 10.58
C CYS A 26 -10.57 -11.00 9.05
N TYR A 27 -11.78 -10.98 8.47
CA TYR A 27 -11.99 -10.88 7.02
C TYR A 27 -11.31 -9.64 6.44
N TRP A 28 -11.51 -8.47 7.05
CA TRP A 28 -10.92 -7.21 6.58
C TRP A 28 -9.41 -7.21 6.70
N LEU A 29 -8.89 -7.71 7.82
CA LEU A 29 -7.44 -7.84 8.04
C LEU A 29 -6.80 -8.77 7.00
N PHE A 30 -7.47 -9.88 6.66
CA PHE A 30 -7.01 -10.80 5.61
C PHE A 30 -7.03 -10.15 4.23
N CYS A 31 -8.10 -9.43 3.90
CA CYS A 31 -8.21 -8.69 2.66
C CYS A 31 -7.09 -7.66 2.49
N TRP A 32 -6.78 -6.89 3.54
CA TRP A 32 -5.73 -5.88 3.49
C TRP A 32 -4.32 -6.48 3.43
N LYS A 33 -4.04 -7.54 4.19
CA LYS A 33 -2.70 -8.14 4.22
C LYS A 33 -2.35 -8.92 2.96
N TYR A 34 -3.32 -9.67 2.42
CA TYR A 34 -3.05 -10.69 1.41
C TYR A 34 -3.77 -10.41 0.10
N VAL A 35 -5.09 -10.20 0.14
CA VAL A 35 -5.89 -10.12 -1.08
C VAL A 35 -5.56 -8.86 -1.89
N ALA A 36 -5.50 -7.69 -1.24
CA ALA A 36 -5.20 -6.44 -1.94
C ALA A 36 -3.78 -6.45 -2.56
N PRO A 37 -2.70 -6.80 -1.83
CA PRO A 37 -1.38 -6.91 -2.45
C PRO A 37 -1.31 -7.98 -3.55
N ALA A 38 -1.93 -9.15 -3.36
CA ALA A 38 -1.95 -10.20 -4.38
C ALA A 38 -2.68 -9.76 -5.64
N ALA A 39 -3.84 -9.09 -5.52
CA ALA A 39 -4.58 -8.55 -6.65
C ALA A 39 -3.76 -7.50 -7.41
N MET A 40 -3.12 -6.57 -6.70
CA MET A 40 -2.26 -5.55 -7.30
C MET A 40 -1.08 -6.17 -8.06
N ILE A 41 -0.38 -7.15 -7.47
CA ILE A 41 0.71 -7.87 -8.13
C ILE A 41 0.21 -8.63 -9.36
N THR A 42 -0.95 -9.28 -9.26
CA THR A 42 -1.55 -10.06 -10.35
C THR A 42 -1.87 -9.18 -11.55
N ILE A 43 -2.56 -8.05 -11.33
CA ILE A 43 -2.90 -7.11 -12.40
C ILE A 43 -1.64 -6.52 -13.01
N LEU A 44 -0.67 -6.10 -12.20
CA LEU A 44 0.60 -5.56 -12.68
C LEU A 44 1.36 -6.57 -13.55
N THR A 45 1.44 -7.83 -13.09
CA THR A 45 2.10 -8.91 -13.84
C THR A 45 1.36 -9.20 -15.14
N ALA A 46 0.03 -9.26 -15.11
CA ALA A 46 -0.78 -9.44 -16.31
C ALA A 46 -0.58 -8.30 -17.31
N SER A 47 -0.46 -7.05 -16.85
CA SER A 47 -0.14 -5.90 -17.70
C SER A 47 1.24 -6.06 -18.37
N PHE A 48 2.26 -6.49 -17.63
CA PHE A 48 3.59 -6.74 -18.21
C PHE A 48 3.56 -7.87 -19.24
N VAL A 49 2.89 -8.99 -18.93
CA VAL A 49 2.74 -10.11 -19.85
C VAL A 49 2.04 -9.66 -21.13
N LYS A 50 0.94 -8.92 -21.01
CA LYS A 50 0.19 -8.41 -22.17
C LYS A 50 1.07 -7.54 -23.07
N ILE A 51 1.83 -6.61 -22.49
CA ILE A 51 2.75 -5.75 -23.24
C ILE A 51 3.84 -6.60 -23.92
N ALA A 52 4.36 -7.62 -23.26
CA ALA A 52 5.39 -8.50 -23.81
C ALA A 52 4.88 -9.38 -24.97
N THR A 53 3.61 -9.81 -24.95
CA THR A 53 3.05 -10.71 -25.98
C THR A 53 2.38 -9.97 -27.13
N GLU A 54 1.62 -8.91 -26.86
CA GLU A 54 0.86 -8.18 -27.88
C GLU A 54 1.63 -6.98 -28.46
N GLY A 55 2.74 -6.59 -27.82
CA GLY A 55 3.50 -5.40 -28.17
C GLY A 55 2.73 -4.11 -27.87
N SER A 56 3.28 -2.99 -28.32
CA SER A 56 2.66 -1.67 -28.23
C SER A 56 2.22 -1.21 -29.62
N SER A 57 0.95 -1.42 -29.95
CA SER A 57 0.34 -0.95 -31.20
C SER A 57 -0.88 -0.07 -30.95
N TYR A 58 -1.22 0.81 -31.88
CA TYR A 58 -2.47 1.56 -31.91
C TYR A 58 -3.26 1.24 -33.18
N GLU A 59 -4.58 1.40 -33.12
CA GLU A 59 -5.45 1.25 -34.28
C GLU A 59 -5.53 2.57 -35.03
N ALA A 60 -4.99 2.60 -36.24
CA ALA A 60 -5.03 3.73 -37.14
C ALA A 60 -6.15 3.54 -38.17
N TRP A 61 -6.95 4.57 -38.41
CA TRP A 61 -7.93 4.55 -39.50
C TRP A 61 -7.25 4.72 -40.85
N ASP A 62 -7.41 3.73 -41.74
CA ASP A 62 -6.94 3.82 -43.11
C ASP A 62 -8.08 4.25 -44.05
N LYS A 63 -7.82 5.27 -44.87
CA LYS A 63 -8.81 5.82 -45.81
C LYS A 63 -9.00 4.93 -47.03
N GLU A 64 -8.00 4.15 -47.41
CA GLU A 64 -8.03 3.32 -48.62
C GLU A 64 -8.78 2.01 -48.39
N THR A 65 -8.51 1.36 -47.24
CA THR A 65 -9.15 0.08 -46.88
C THR A 65 -10.48 0.27 -46.15
N ALA A 66 -10.80 1.50 -45.72
CA ALA A 66 -11.96 1.84 -44.89
C ALA A 66 -12.09 0.96 -43.62
N THR A 67 -10.94 0.57 -43.06
CA THR A 67 -10.81 -0.28 -41.88
C THR A 67 -9.72 0.26 -40.95
N THR A 68 -9.72 -0.23 -39.70
CA THR A 68 -8.67 0.07 -38.73
C THR A 68 -7.51 -0.92 -38.90
N ILE A 69 -6.30 -0.39 -39.07
CA ILE A 69 -5.07 -1.18 -39.19
C ILE A 69 -4.24 -0.97 -37.93
N ARG A 70 -3.71 -2.04 -37.36
CA ARG A 70 -2.76 -1.93 -36.24
C ARG A 70 -1.43 -1.42 -36.73
N GLN A 71 -0.99 -0.28 -36.19
CA GLN A 71 0.31 0.30 -36.42
C GLN A 71 1.11 0.30 -35.12
N GLU A 72 2.41 0.07 -35.24
CA GLU A 72 3.32 0.11 -34.10
C GLU A 72 3.63 1.55 -33.70
N TRP A 73 3.83 1.78 -32.40
CA TRP A 73 4.27 3.08 -31.94
C TRP A 73 5.71 3.35 -32.39
N PRO A 74 6.05 4.58 -32.82
CA PRO A 74 7.43 4.96 -33.09
C PRO A 74 8.22 5.08 -31.77
N ASP A 75 9.53 4.84 -31.84
CA ASP A 75 10.41 4.73 -30.67
C ASP A 75 10.33 5.92 -29.70
N TRP A 76 10.18 7.15 -30.22
CA TRP A 76 10.06 8.36 -29.40
C TRP A 76 8.85 8.32 -28.45
N CYS A 77 7.77 7.64 -28.82
CA CYS A 77 6.61 7.46 -27.95
C CYS A 77 6.93 6.57 -26.75
N HIS A 78 7.72 5.51 -26.93
CA HIS A 78 8.15 4.64 -25.84
C HIS A 78 9.01 5.40 -24.82
N PHE A 79 9.90 6.27 -25.28
CA PHE A 79 10.69 7.13 -24.40
C PHE A 79 9.79 8.05 -23.56
N VAL A 80 8.78 8.66 -24.17
CA VAL A 80 7.83 9.54 -23.45
C VAL A 80 7.05 8.74 -22.41
N ILE A 81 6.52 7.57 -22.75
CA ILE A 81 5.78 6.71 -21.81
C ILE A 81 6.67 6.28 -20.64
N ALA A 82 7.89 5.81 -20.91
CA ALA A 82 8.83 5.42 -19.88
C ALA A 82 9.18 6.59 -18.96
N PHE A 83 9.43 7.78 -19.52
CA PHE A 83 9.70 8.99 -18.76
C PHE A 83 8.53 9.36 -17.83
N LEU A 84 7.29 9.32 -18.32
CA LEU A 84 6.11 9.65 -17.51
C LEU A 84 5.92 8.67 -16.34
N ILE A 85 6.08 7.36 -16.60
CA ILE A 85 5.99 6.34 -15.55
C ILE A 85 7.10 6.54 -14.51
N LEU A 86 8.34 6.77 -14.96
CA LEU A 86 9.48 6.99 -14.06
C LEU A 86 9.29 8.24 -13.22
N VAL A 87 8.91 9.38 -13.79
CA VAL A 87 8.69 10.62 -13.04
C VAL A 87 7.62 10.44 -11.96
N ALA A 88 6.53 9.74 -12.26
CA ALA A 88 5.48 9.46 -11.29
C ALA A 88 5.96 8.52 -10.17
N ALA A 89 6.68 7.45 -10.51
CA ALA A 89 7.10 6.42 -9.55
C ALA A 89 8.38 6.79 -8.77
N LEU A 90 9.25 7.65 -9.30
CA LEU A 90 10.57 7.97 -8.76
C LEU A 90 10.52 8.71 -7.43
N TRP A 91 9.46 9.47 -7.15
CA TRP A 91 9.35 10.27 -5.91
C TRP A 91 9.43 9.42 -4.65
N ILE A 92 8.80 8.24 -4.63
CA ILE A 92 8.78 7.35 -3.46
C ILE A 92 10.20 6.86 -3.10
N PRO A 93 10.96 6.20 -4.02
CA PRO A 93 12.32 5.76 -3.71
C PRO A 93 13.29 6.93 -3.57
N LEU A 94 13.09 8.05 -4.27
CA LEU A 94 13.95 9.23 -4.16
C LEU A 94 13.91 9.80 -2.73
N VAL A 95 12.72 10.03 -2.18
CA VAL A 95 12.57 10.54 -0.81
C VAL A 95 13.17 9.56 0.19
N ALA A 96 12.89 8.26 0.05
CA ALA A 96 13.47 7.23 0.93
C ALA A 96 15.00 7.18 0.85
N PHE A 97 15.58 7.36 -0.33
CA PHE A 97 17.03 7.40 -0.53
C PHE A 97 17.68 8.66 0.06
N LEU A 98 17.08 9.82 -0.14
CA LEU A 98 17.54 11.08 0.45
C LEU A 98 17.50 11.04 1.97
N GLU A 99 16.43 10.47 2.53
CA GLU A 99 16.29 10.26 3.98
C GLU A 99 17.38 9.31 4.51
N ALA A 100 17.66 8.21 3.79
CA ALA A 100 18.74 7.29 4.14
C ALA A 100 20.15 7.94 4.11
N LEU A 101 20.34 8.99 3.30
CA LEU A 101 21.56 9.80 3.25
C LEU A 101 21.59 10.93 4.30
N GLY A 102 20.54 11.09 5.11
CA GLY A 102 20.43 12.13 6.12
C GLY A 102 20.02 13.50 5.57
N ILE A 103 19.52 13.56 4.34
CA ILE A 103 18.99 14.79 3.73
C ILE A 103 17.47 14.81 3.95
N HIS A 104 17.02 15.50 4.99
CA HIS A 104 15.60 15.67 5.26
C HIS A 104 15.00 16.74 4.35
N LEU A 105 14.39 16.28 3.25
CA LEU A 105 13.72 17.15 2.27
C LEU A 105 12.43 17.77 2.83
N LEU A 106 11.73 17.04 3.69
CA LEU A 106 10.49 17.46 4.34
C LEU A 106 10.78 17.85 5.79
N PRO A 107 10.18 18.93 6.32
CA PRO A 107 10.27 19.23 7.74
C PRO A 107 9.66 18.07 8.53
N PRO A 108 10.21 17.72 9.71
CA PRO A 108 9.57 16.74 10.56
C PRO A 108 8.18 17.25 10.96
N GLU A 109 7.14 16.47 10.63
CA GLU A 109 5.78 16.76 11.06
C GLU A 109 5.68 16.45 12.55
N GLU A 110 5.33 17.45 13.37
CA GLU A 110 5.04 17.21 14.77
C GLU A 110 3.80 16.32 14.89
N PRO A 111 3.80 15.33 15.81
CA PRO A 111 2.63 14.48 15.97
C PRO A 111 1.44 15.34 16.37
N SER A 112 0.37 15.29 15.57
CA SER A 112 -0.89 15.94 15.91
C SER A 112 -1.39 15.44 17.26
N TRP A 113 -1.88 16.36 18.10
CA TRP A 113 -2.53 15.98 19.36
C TRP A 113 -3.74 15.09 19.06
N PHE A 114 -3.79 13.92 19.68
CA PHE A 114 -4.85 12.92 19.48
C PHE A 114 -5.35 12.41 20.84
N PRO A 115 -6.65 12.56 21.18
CA PRO A 115 -7.21 12.23 22.49
C PRO A 115 -7.46 10.72 22.67
N ALA A 116 -6.39 9.92 22.63
CA ALA A 116 -6.51 8.46 22.66
C ALA A 116 -7.09 7.92 23.98
N GLU A 117 -6.70 8.50 25.11
CA GLU A 117 -7.19 8.09 26.43
C GLU A 117 -8.68 8.40 26.60
N GLU A 118 -9.11 9.60 26.21
CA GLU A 118 -10.52 10.01 26.29
C GLU A 118 -11.42 9.11 25.41
N LEU A 119 -10.96 8.74 24.22
CA LEU A 119 -11.68 7.83 23.33
C LEU A 119 -11.76 6.42 23.92
N ARG A 120 -10.68 5.94 24.53
CA ARG A 120 -10.65 4.65 25.22
C ARG A 120 -11.65 4.61 26.37
N ASP A 121 -11.73 5.68 27.15
CA ASP A 121 -12.68 5.81 28.27
C ASP A 121 -14.12 5.93 27.77
N PHE A 122 -14.35 6.74 26.73
CA PHE A 122 -15.67 6.92 26.12
C PHE A 122 -16.24 5.60 25.57
N HIS A 123 -15.41 4.80 24.90
CA HIS A 123 -15.79 3.50 24.35
C HIS A 123 -15.65 2.35 25.36
N GLY A 124 -15.05 2.59 26.54
CA GLY A 124 -14.79 1.56 27.55
C GLY A 124 -13.90 0.42 27.04
N LEU A 125 -12.91 0.73 26.21
CA LEU A 125 -12.09 -0.29 25.53
C LEU A 125 -11.04 -0.87 26.48
N MET A 126 -11.08 -2.20 26.64
CA MET A 126 -10.06 -2.97 27.35
C MET A 126 -8.90 -3.31 26.39
N PRO A 127 -7.67 -3.47 26.89
CA PRO A 127 -6.55 -3.91 26.06
C PRO A 127 -6.87 -5.27 25.43
N HIS A 128 -6.89 -5.30 24.10
CA HIS A 128 -7.26 -6.48 23.35
C HIS A 128 -6.19 -7.57 23.47
N LYS A 129 -6.58 -8.78 23.88
CA LYS A 129 -5.70 -9.95 23.87
C LYS A 129 -5.76 -10.63 22.51
N VAL A 130 -4.62 -10.70 21.83
CA VAL A 130 -4.49 -11.30 20.50
C VAL A 130 -4.94 -12.77 20.54
N THR A 131 -5.82 -13.13 19.60
CA THR A 131 -6.30 -14.51 19.45
C THR A 131 -5.28 -15.41 18.76
N ASP A 132 -5.34 -16.72 18.98
CA ASP A 132 -4.36 -17.66 18.39
C ASP A 132 -4.43 -17.70 16.84
N ILE A 133 -5.61 -17.43 16.28
CA ILE A 133 -5.80 -17.31 14.82
C ILE A 133 -5.05 -16.08 14.31
N GLU A 134 -5.10 -14.96 15.03
CA GLU A 134 -4.40 -13.74 14.63
C GLU A 134 -2.88 -13.88 14.76
N LYS A 135 -2.40 -14.62 15.77
CA LYS A 135 -0.98 -14.98 15.90
C LYS A 135 -0.52 -15.80 14.70
N CYS A 136 -1.28 -16.82 14.33
CA CYS A 136 -0.94 -17.71 13.23
C CYS A 136 -1.04 -17.02 11.86
N LEU A 137 -2.17 -16.35 11.59
CA LEU A 137 -2.49 -15.81 10.27
C LEU A 137 -1.84 -14.45 10.00
N PHE A 138 -1.67 -13.63 11.04
CA PHE A 138 -1.16 -12.27 10.90
C PHE A 138 0.25 -12.09 11.46
N CYS A 139 0.84 -13.12 12.09
CA CYS A 139 2.10 -13.06 12.82
C CYS A 139 2.09 -12.06 13.98
N MET A 140 0.91 -11.81 14.56
CA MET A 140 0.77 -10.92 15.71
C MET A 140 1.43 -11.54 16.94
N LYS A 141 2.02 -10.70 17.79
CA LYS A 141 2.56 -11.10 19.09
C LYS A 141 1.67 -10.54 20.18
N ASP A 142 1.54 -11.27 21.27
CA ASP A 142 0.96 -10.71 22.49
C ASP A 142 1.89 -9.60 22.99
N ASP A 143 1.32 -8.43 23.26
CA ASP A 143 1.98 -7.44 24.09
C ASP A 143 2.06 -8.03 25.51
N ALA A 144 3.23 -8.02 26.13
CA ALA A 144 3.29 -8.17 27.58
C ALA A 144 2.49 -7.01 28.18
N PRO A 145 1.72 -7.21 29.27
CA PRO A 145 1.09 -6.07 29.93
C PRO A 145 2.21 -5.13 30.36
N GLU A 146 2.28 -3.94 29.75
CA GLU A 146 3.01 -2.82 30.33
C GLU A 146 2.31 -2.52 31.64
N ASP A 147 2.94 -3.03 32.69
CA ASP A 147 2.90 -2.71 34.11
C ASP A 147 1.76 -1.76 34.52
N MET A 148 0.76 -2.33 35.21
CA MET A 148 0.01 -1.60 36.24
C MET A 148 0.94 -1.21 37.40
#